data_AF-A0A920J946-F1
#
_entry.id   AF-A0A920J946-F1
#
_cell.length_a   1.000
_cell.length_b   1.000
_cell.length_c   1.000
_cell.angle_alpha   90.00
_cell.angle_beta   90.00
_cell.angle_gamma   90.00
#
_symmetry.space_group_name_H-M   'P 1'
#
loop_
_entity.id
_entity.type
_entity.pdbx_description
1 polymer ?
#
loop_
_entity_poly.entity_id
_entity_poly.type
_entity_poly.pdbx_seq_one_letter_code
_entity_poly.pdbx_strand_id
1 'polypeptide(L)'
;MAIESNVASATIISGKSNFKQDSHLLKIAFDGDAVIFSDESEKIYHEKGISAFIKNETKGEKISLEPGPMKPFLMELNRLQREFTLDECPIRTALVTARSAPTHKRVIKTLREWGVRIDESLFLGGMSKEDFLKSFQADIFFDDQLKNIQDASGKITSAHVPYGVKNEVK
;
A
#
# COMPACT_ATOMS: atom_id res chain seq x y z
N MET A 1 5.57 15.72 -7.59
CA MET A 1 4.37 16.25 -6.90
C MET A 1 4.68 16.70 -5.47
N ALA A 2 4.84 15.84 -4.46
CA ALA A 2 5.01 16.33 -3.07
C ALA A 2 6.29 17.16 -2.84
N ILE A 3 7.44 16.66 -3.33
CA ILE A 3 8.72 17.38 -3.27
C ILE A 3 8.65 18.70 -4.04
N GLU A 4 8.11 18.68 -5.26
CA GLU A 4 7.94 19.86 -6.11
C GLU A 4 7.02 20.91 -5.48
N SER A 5 5.99 20.46 -4.76
CA SER A 5 5.03 21.33 -4.06
C SER A 5 5.46 21.71 -2.64
N ASN A 6 6.63 21.26 -2.18
CA ASN A 6 7.14 21.47 -0.81
C ASN A 6 6.13 21.08 0.29
N VAL A 7 5.44 19.97 0.10
CA VAL A 7 4.47 19.41 1.06
C VAL A 7 4.88 18.00 1.48
N ALA A 8 4.49 17.61 2.69
CA ALA A 8 4.72 16.25 3.18
C ALA A 8 3.92 15.23 2.36
N SER A 9 4.57 14.13 1.96
CA SER A 9 3.89 13.02 1.27
C SER A 9 3.06 12.14 2.20
N ALA A 10 3.38 12.14 3.50
CA ALA A 10 2.64 11.43 4.53
C ALA A 10 2.86 12.06 5.91
N THR A 11 1.91 11.86 6.82
CA THR A 11 2.02 12.24 8.24
C THR A 11 2.20 10.98 9.09
N ILE A 12 3.32 10.89 9.82
CA ILE A 12 3.63 9.73 10.66
C ILE A 12 2.95 9.87 12.02
N ILE A 13 2.26 8.81 12.43
CA ILE A 13 1.71 8.60 13.77
C ILE A 13 2.51 7.48 14.42
N SER A 14 3.29 7.83 15.43
CA SER A 14 4.13 6.89 16.15
C SER A 14 3.27 5.86 16.90
N GLY A 15 3.52 4.58 16.61
CA GLY A 15 2.89 3.50 17.34
C GLY A 15 3.70 3.10 18.56
N LYS A 16 3.05 2.43 19.51
CA LYS A 16 3.74 1.72 20.61
C LYS A 16 4.17 0.35 20.11
N SER A 17 5.17 0.27 19.24
CA SER A 17 5.72 -1.02 18.83
C SER A 17 6.51 -1.63 19.99
N ASN A 18 5.86 -2.50 20.77
CA ASN A 18 6.51 -3.32 21.81
C ASN A 18 7.19 -4.57 21.23
N PHE A 19 7.34 -4.66 19.91
CA PHE A 19 8.06 -5.78 19.30
C PHE A 19 9.53 -5.62 19.63
N LYS A 20 10.10 -6.57 20.37
CA LYS A 20 11.55 -6.75 20.35
C LYS A 20 11.93 -6.98 18.89
N GLN A 21 12.65 -6.04 18.29
CA GLN A 21 13.30 -6.26 17.01
C GLN A 21 14.39 -7.31 17.24
N ASP A 22 14.00 -8.58 17.20
CA ASP A 22 14.94 -9.71 17.22
C ASP A 22 15.59 -9.91 15.85
N SER A 23 15.24 -9.08 14.84
CA SER A 23 15.83 -9.12 13.50
C SER A 23 16.27 -7.73 13.03
N HIS A 24 17.35 -7.69 12.25
CA HIS A 24 17.87 -6.48 11.58
C HIS A 24 17.08 -6.10 10.32
N LEU A 25 15.85 -6.62 10.14
CA LEU A 25 15.04 -6.39 8.96
C LEU A 25 14.19 -5.14 9.12
N LEU A 26 14.16 -4.30 8.09
CA LEU A 26 13.22 -3.21 7.90
C LEU A 26 11.99 -3.71 7.13
N LYS A 27 10.84 -3.77 7.79
CA LYS A 27 9.57 -4.28 7.26
C LYS A 27 8.61 -3.13 6.99
N ILE A 28 8.32 -2.89 5.71
CA ILE A 28 7.49 -1.76 5.26
C ILE A 28 6.23 -2.29 4.62
N ALA A 29 5.07 -1.89 5.12
CA ALA A 29 3.77 -2.26 4.55
C ALA A 29 3.11 -1.05 3.86
N PHE A 30 2.39 -1.32 2.78
CA PHE A 30 1.67 -0.31 2.00
C PHE A 30 0.25 -0.76 1.71
N ASP A 31 -0.71 0.17 1.74
CA ASP A 31 -1.95 -0.01 0.98
C ASP A 31 -1.69 0.01 -0.54
N GLY A 32 -2.63 -0.55 -1.29
CA GLY A 32 -2.63 -0.52 -2.75
C GLY A 32 -3.15 0.81 -3.29
N ASP A 33 -4.46 0.95 -3.35
CA ASP A 33 -5.13 2.10 -3.97
C ASP A 33 -4.87 3.38 -3.17
N ALA A 34 -4.77 4.51 -3.87
CA ALA A 34 -4.41 5.82 -3.33
C ALA A 34 -3.03 5.89 -2.60
N VAL A 35 -2.24 4.82 -2.61
CA VAL A 35 -0.89 4.77 -2.03
C VAL A 35 0.13 4.35 -3.08
N ILE A 36 0.19 3.07 -3.44
CA ILE A 36 1.07 2.56 -4.51
C ILE A 36 0.43 2.79 -5.88
N PHE A 37 -0.88 2.62 -5.98
CA PHE A 37 -1.68 2.84 -7.18
C PHE A 37 -2.50 4.12 -7.03
N SER A 38 -3.00 4.64 -8.14
CA SER A 38 -3.91 5.80 -8.14
C SER A 38 -5.23 5.47 -7.45
N ASP A 39 -6.05 6.49 -7.21
CA ASP A 39 -7.40 6.36 -6.66
C ASP A 39 -8.48 6.14 -7.73
N GLU A 40 -8.11 5.82 -8.98
CA GLU A 40 -9.04 5.69 -10.12
C GLU A 40 -10.16 4.67 -9.84
N SER A 41 -9.79 3.52 -9.30
CA SER A 41 -10.77 2.47 -8.99
C SER A 41 -11.69 2.87 -7.83
N GLU A 42 -11.17 3.60 -6.85
CA GLU A 42 -11.95 4.14 -5.73
C GLU A 42 -12.95 5.21 -6.20
N LYS A 43 -12.53 6.10 -7.12
CA LYS A 43 -13.42 7.07 -7.79
C LYS A 43 -14.59 6.39 -8.47
N ILE A 44 -14.33 5.35 -9.26
CA ILE A 44 -15.37 4.59 -9.97
C ILE A 44 -16.33 3.94 -8.97
N TYR A 45 -15.81 3.36 -7.89
CA TYR A 45 -16.64 2.75 -6.85
C TYR A 45 -17.53 3.80 -6.17
N HIS A 46 -16.97 4.94 -5.79
CA HIS A 46 -17.68 6.02 -5.11
C HIS A 46 -18.77 6.64 -6.01
N GLU A 47 -18.48 6.87 -7.29
CA GLU A 47 -19.43 7.50 -8.22
C GLU A 47 -20.49 6.55 -8.78
N LYS A 48 -20.11 5.28 -9.06
CA LYS A 48 -20.90 4.37 -9.91
C LYS A 48 -21.19 3.02 -9.25
N GLY A 49 -20.72 2.82 -8.03
CA GLY A 49 -20.98 1.62 -7.23
C GLY A 49 -20.22 0.37 -7.68
N ILE A 50 -20.46 -0.73 -6.95
CA ILE A 50 -19.68 -1.98 -7.04
C ILE A 50 -19.73 -2.63 -8.43
N SER A 51 -20.88 -2.58 -9.13
CA SER A 51 -21.04 -3.19 -10.45
C SER A 51 -20.15 -2.53 -11.51
N ALA A 52 -20.03 -1.19 -11.44
CA ALA A 52 -19.17 -0.44 -12.35
C ALA A 52 -17.69 -0.69 -12.05
N PHE A 53 -17.32 -0.76 -10.77
CA PHE A 53 -15.97 -1.13 -10.32
C PHE A 53 -15.57 -2.52 -10.85
N ILE A 54 -16.37 -3.56 -10.63
CA ILE A 54 -16.04 -4.93 -11.08
C ILE A 54 -15.89 -4.97 -12.60
N LYS A 55 -16.78 -4.29 -13.34
CA LYS A 55 -16.70 -4.20 -14.81
C LYS A 55 -15.44 -3.48 -15.26
N ASN A 56 -15.03 -2.41 -14.58
CA ASN A 56 -13.80 -1.69 -14.86
C ASN A 56 -12.57 -2.57 -14.63
N GLU A 57 -12.50 -3.24 -13.48
CA GLU A 57 -11.38 -4.11 -13.13
C GLU A 57 -11.27 -5.32 -14.08
N THR A 58 -12.40 -5.86 -14.53
CA THR A 58 -12.44 -6.99 -15.47
C THR A 58 -11.99 -6.56 -16.87
N LYS A 59 -12.50 -5.43 -17.37
CA LYS A 59 -12.08 -4.87 -18.67
C LYS A 59 -10.61 -4.41 -18.65
N GLY A 60 -10.20 -3.86 -17.52
CA GLY A 60 -8.86 -3.38 -17.24
C GLY A 60 -7.89 -4.48 -16.83
N GLU A 61 -8.26 -5.76 -16.80
CA GLU A 61 -7.35 -6.86 -16.38
C GLU A 61 -6.05 -6.88 -17.23
N LYS A 62 -6.14 -6.41 -18.48
CA LYS A 62 -4.99 -6.27 -19.40
C LYS A 62 -4.30 -4.90 -19.35
N ILE A 63 -4.82 -3.95 -18.59
CA ILE A 63 -4.30 -2.58 -18.47
C ILE A 63 -3.74 -2.43 -17.05
N SER A 64 -2.53 -1.93 -16.90
CA SER A 64 -1.96 -1.75 -15.57
C SER A 64 -2.65 -0.63 -14.80
N LEU A 65 -2.51 -0.64 -13.48
CA LEU A 65 -3.00 0.44 -12.63
C LEU A 65 -2.11 1.66 -12.81
N GLU A 66 -2.74 2.83 -12.83
CA GLU A 66 -2.00 4.09 -12.82
C GLU A 66 -1.23 4.24 -11.50
N PRO A 67 -0.06 4.89 -11.52
CA PRO A 67 0.81 5.01 -10.37
C PRO A 67 0.22 5.95 -9.30
N GLY A 68 0.33 5.53 -8.03
CA GLY A 68 0.00 6.33 -6.86
C GLY A 68 1.19 7.16 -6.35
N PRO A 69 0.98 8.00 -5.32
CA PRO A 69 1.98 8.91 -4.80
C PRO A 69 3.22 8.20 -4.20
N MET A 70 3.07 7.00 -3.66
CA MET A 70 4.15 6.23 -3.02
C MET A 70 4.90 5.32 -4.00
N LYS A 71 4.51 5.25 -5.28
CA LYS A 71 5.26 4.45 -6.28
C LYS A 71 6.75 4.82 -6.31
N PRO A 72 7.18 6.09 -6.37
CA PRO A 72 8.61 6.41 -6.42
C PRO A 72 9.38 5.86 -5.22
N PHE A 73 8.79 5.91 -4.02
CA PHE A 73 9.40 5.35 -2.82
C PHE A 73 9.50 3.82 -2.91
N LEU A 74 8.44 3.14 -3.34
CA LEU A 74 8.48 1.69 -3.57
C LEU A 74 9.53 1.30 -4.62
N MET A 75 9.68 2.08 -5.69
CA MET A 75 10.69 1.85 -6.72
C MET A 75 12.12 1.97 -6.17
N GLU A 76 12.38 2.94 -5.30
CA GLU A 76 13.69 3.07 -4.63
C GLU A 76 13.96 1.93 -3.65
N LEU A 77 12.96 1.49 -2.88
CA LEU A 77 13.08 0.30 -2.04
C LEU A 77 13.41 -0.92 -2.89
N ASN A 78 12.68 -1.13 -3.99
CA ASN A 78 12.92 -2.24 -4.91
C ASN A 78 14.30 -2.14 -5.58
N ARG A 79 14.80 -0.93 -5.89
CA ARG A 79 16.16 -0.73 -6.39
C ARG A 79 17.18 -1.20 -5.36
N LEU A 80 17.03 -0.82 -4.09
CA LEU A 80 17.89 -1.29 -3.01
C LEU A 80 17.78 -2.81 -2.82
N GLN A 81 16.56 -3.38 -2.85
CA GLN A 81 16.35 -4.82 -2.70
C GLN A 81 17.07 -5.64 -3.77
N ARG A 82 17.26 -5.11 -4.98
CA ARG A 82 17.98 -5.78 -6.09
C ARG A 82 19.49 -5.87 -5.89
N GLU A 83 20.06 -5.10 -4.98
CA GLU A 83 21.48 -5.18 -4.62
C GLU A 83 21.79 -6.36 -3.69
N PHE A 84 20.76 -7.07 -3.21
CA PHE A 84 20.87 -8.19 -2.28
C PHE A 84 20.25 -9.47 -2.85
N THR A 85 20.72 -10.62 -2.37
CA THR A 85 20.02 -11.88 -2.55
C THR A 85 18.70 -11.88 -1.76
N LEU A 86 17.77 -12.80 -2.08
CA LEU A 86 16.47 -12.85 -1.40
C LEU A 86 16.61 -13.03 0.12
N ASP A 87 17.58 -13.84 0.54
CA ASP A 87 17.78 -14.25 1.95
C ASP A 87 18.58 -13.23 2.76
N GLU A 88 19.40 -12.41 2.11
CA GLU A 88 20.26 -11.40 2.78
C GLU A 88 19.65 -10.00 2.76
N CYS A 89 18.56 -9.79 2.02
CA CYS A 89 17.98 -8.48 1.84
C CYS A 89 17.44 -7.92 3.17
N PRO A 90 17.93 -6.76 3.65
CA PRO A 90 17.49 -6.19 4.92
C PRO A 90 16.12 -5.50 4.82
N ILE A 91 15.53 -5.40 3.61
CA ILE A 91 14.26 -4.71 3.38
C ILE A 91 13.21 -5.73 2.95
N ARG A 92 12.11 -5.78 3.69
CA ARG A 92 10.92 -6.59 3.38
C ARG A 92 9.74 -5.67 3.10
N THR A 93 9.10 -5.83 1.95
CA THR A 93 7.94 -5.03 1.55
C THR A 93 6.66 -5.85 1.54
N ALA A 94 5.57 -5.28 2.04
CA ALA A 94 4.25 -5.90 2.01
C ALA A 94 3.21 -5.01 1.35
N LEU A 95 2.35 -5.59 0.51
CA LEU A 95 1.14 -4.97 0.00
C LEU A 95 -0.07 -5.48 0.80
N VAL A 96 -0.85 -4.57 1.37
CA VAL A 96 -2.01 -4.87 2.22
C VAL A 96 -3.22 -4.11 1.73
N THR A 97 -4.03 -4.74 0.88
CA THR A 97 -5.11 -4.06 0.15
C THR A 97 -6.49 -4.65 0.43
N ALA A 98 -7.51 -3.79 0.39
CA ALA A 98 -8.91 -4.21 0.46
C ALA A 98 -9.40 -4.90 -0.83
N ARG A 99 -8.65 -4.82 -1.94
CA ARG A 99 -8.95 -5.57 -3.16
C ARG A 99 -9.05 -7.06 -2.87
N SER A 100 -9.92 -7.75 -3.60
CA SER A 100 -10.14 -9.20 -3.49
C SER A 100 -10.07 -9.88 -4.86
N ALA A 101 -10.16 -11.20 -4.90
CA ALA A 101 -10.45 -11.90 -6.14
C ALA A 101 -11.80 -11.43 -6.72
N PRO A 102 -11.92 -11.27 -8.05
CA PRO A 102 -10.91 -11.50 -9.10
C PRO A 102 -9.97 -10.30 -9.38
N THR A 103 -10.23 -9.12 -8.80
CA THR A 103 -9.54 -7.85 -9.12
C THR A 103 -8.05 -7.81 -8.78
N HIS A 104 -7.58 -8.68 -7.87
CA HIS A 104 -6.16 -8.83 -7.51
C HIS A 104 -5.21 -9.08 -8.69
N LYS A 105 -5.68 -9.66 -9.81
CA LYS A 105 -4.82 -9.95 -10.96
C LYS A 105 -4.19 -8.70 -11.59
N ARG A 106 -4.94 -7.60 -11.61
CA ARG A 106 -4.48 -6.32 -12.18
C ARG A 106 -3.34 -5.73 -11.35
N VAL A 107 -3.41 -5.86 -10.03
CA VAL A 107 -2.33 -5.50 -9.09
C VAL A 107 -1.06 -6.29 -9.39
N ILE A 108 -1.17 -7.62 -9.47
CA ILE A 108 -0.02 -8.51 -9.71
C ILE A 108 0.62 -8.19 -11.07
N LYS A 109 -0.19 -7.99 -12.11
CA LYS A 109 0.28 -7.58 -13.44
C LYS A 109 1.04 -6.26 -13.40
N THR A 110 0.48 -5.26 -12.73
CA THR A 110 1.09 -3.93 -12.61
C THR A 110 2.45 -3.99 -11.93
N LEU A 111 2.56 -4.70 -10.81
CA LEU A 111 3.83 -4.88 -10.10
C LEU A 111 4.87 -5.59 -10.97
N ARG A 112 4.48 -6.61 -11.75
CA ARG A 112 5.38 -7.28 -12.71
C ARG A 112 5.86 -6.35 -13.81
N GLU A 113 4.98 -5.54 -14.39
CA GLU A 113 5.35 -4.58 -15.43
C GLU A 113 6.30 -3.50 -14.92
N TRP A 114 6.15 -3.07 -13.67
CA TRP A 114 7.12 -2.18 -13.03
C TRP A 114 8.41 -2.89 -12.62
N GLY A 115 8.47 -4.22 -12.69
CA GLY A 115 9.57 -5.04 -12.20
C GLY A 115 9.75 -4.96 -10.69
N VAL A 116 8.70 -4.63 -9.94
CA VAL A 116 8.74 -4.49 -8.49
C VAL A 116 8.57 -5.85 -7.83
N ARG A 117 9.52 -6.22 -6.97
CA ARG A 117 9.37 -7.32 -6.02
C ARG A 117 8.62 -6.81 -4.78
N ILE A 118 7.59 -7.56 -4.38
CA ILE A 118 6.93 -7.43 -3.08
C ILE A 118 7.10 -8.79 -2.38
N ASP A 119 7.51 -8.77 -1.12
CA ASP A 119 7.75 -10.00 -0.36
C ASP A 119 6.45 -10.66 0.11
N GLU A 120 5.45 -9.87 0.49
CA GLU A 120 4.15 -10.35 0.95
C GLU A 120 3.01 -9.55 0.30
N SER A 121 1.98 -10.22 -0.22
CA SER A 121 0.79 -9.55 -0.74
C SER A 121 -0.48 -10.13 -0.14
N LEU A 122 -1.27 -9.31 0.54
CA LEU A 122 -2.53 -9.69 1.16
C LEU A 122 -3.72 -8.94 0.57
N PHE A 123 -4.70 -9.72 0.11
CA PHE A 123 -5.95 -9.27 -0.49
C PHE A 123 -7.09 -9.55 0.49
N LEU A 124 -7.45 -8.55 1.29
CA LEU A 124 -8.28 -8.72 2.48
C LEU A 124 -9.78 -8.74 2.22
N GLY A 125 -10.26 -8.22 1.09
CA GLY A 125 -11.69 -8.19 0.77
C GLY A 125 -12.56 -7.53 1.84
N GLY A 126 -12.02 -6.53 2.56
CA GLY A 126 -12.72 -5.82 3.65
C GLY A 126 -12.42 -6.32 5.06
N MET A 127 -11.61 -7.37 5.24
CA MET A 127 -11.08 -7.74 6.55
C MET A 127 -10.12 -6.67 7.11
N SER A 128 -9.95 -6.65 8.44
CA SER A 128 -9.03 -5.72 9.10
C SER A 128 -7.58 -5.94 8.67
N LYS A 129 -6.85 -4.84 8.46
CA LYS A 129 -5.41 -4.87 8.16
C LYS A 129 -4.56 -5.18 9.41
N GLU A 130 -5.11 -4.90 10.59
CA GLU A 130 -4.37 -4.88 11.86
C GLU A 130 -3.71 -6.22 12.19
N ASP A 131 -4.44 -7.33 12.05
CA ASP A 131 -3.94 -8.67 12.38
C ASP A 131 -2.77 -9.08 11.49
N PHE A 132 -2.85 -8.74 10.20
CA PHE A 132 -1.75 -8.99 9.27
C PHE A 132 -0.54 -8.12 9.60
N LEU A 133 -0.73 -6.81 9.77
CA LEU A 133 0.37 -5.90 10.05
C LEU A 133 1.12 -6.31 11.34
N LYS A 134 0.38 -6.81 12.34
CA LYS A 134 0.94 -7.38 13.57
C LYS A 134 1.70 -8.69 13.32
N SER A 135 1.14 -9.61 12.55
CA SER A 135 1.79 -10.89 12.20
C SER A 135 3.07 -10.67 11.39
N PHE A 136 3.02 -9.75 10.43
CA PHE A 136 4.17 -9.33 9.62
C PHE A 136 5.22 -8.60 10.46
N GLN A 137 4.82 -8.00 11.58
CA GLN A 137 5.63 -7.12 12.44
C GLN A 137 6.15 -5.92 11.64
N ALA A 138 5.24 -5.23 10.93
CA ALA A 138 5.61 -4.04 10.17
C ALA A 138 6.27 -2.99 11.09
N ASP A 139 7.40 -2.43 10.66
CA ASP A 139 8.01 -1.28 11.33
C ASP A 139 7.26 0.01 11.00
N ILE A 140 6.74 0.09 9.77
CA ILE A 140 5.88 1.20 9.33
C ILE A 140 4.84 0.72 8.31
N PHE A 141 3.63 1.30 8.40
CA PHE A 141 2.53 1.06 7.47
C PHE A 141 2.04 2.36 6.82
N PHE A 142 1.91 2.39 5.49
CA PHE A 142 1.38 3.54 4.74
C PHE A 142 -0.04 3.28 4.24
N ASP A 143 -0.99 4.17 4.54
CA ASP A 143 -2.40 4.05 4.14
C ASP A 143 -3.01 5.43 3.87
N ASP A 144 -3.97 5.49 2.93
CA ASP A 144 -4.67 6.72 2.59
C ASP A 144 -5.82 7.07 3.54
N GLN A 145 -6.28 6.10 4.35
CA GLN A 145 -7.44 6.24 5.21
C GLN A 145 -7.03 6.42 6.66
N LEU A 146 -7.39 7.59 7.23
CA LEU A 146 -7.14 7.90 8.63
C LEU A 146 -7.69 6.83 9.59
N LYS A 147 -8.81 6.17 9.26
CA LYS A 147 -9.35 5.06 10.04
C LYS A 147 -8.37 3.88 10.15
N ASN A 148 -7.80 3.43 9.02
CA ASN A 148 -6.82 2.34 9.03
C ASN A 148 -5.57 2.73 9.83
N ILE A 149 -5.15 3.99 9.72
CA ILE A 149 -4.05 4.54 10.51
C ILE A 149 -4.38 4.51 12.00
N GLN A 150 -5.58 4.93 12.41
CA GLN A 150 -6.02 4.90 13.81
C GLN A 150 -6.06 3.47 14.36
N ASP A 151 -6.68 2.55 13.60
CA ASP A 151 -6.80 1.13 13.96
C ASP A 151 -5.43 0.47 14.13
N ALA A 152 -4.45 0.82 13.28
CA ALA A 152 -3.08 0.28 13.36
C ALA A 152 -2.18 1.00 14.40
N SER A 153 -2.36 2.32 14.58
CA SER A 153 -1.46 3.19 15.37
C SER A 153 -1.33 2.80 16.83
N GLY A 154 -2.33 2.12 17.40
CA GLY A 154 -2.25 1.58 18.76
C GLY A 154 -1.10 0.58 18.95
N LYS A 155 -0.61 -0.04 17.88
CA LYS A 155 0.36 -1.14 17.92
C LYS A 155 1.55 -0.97 16.96
N ILE A 156 1.36 -0.22 15.88
CA ILE A 156 2.29 -0.15 14.74
C ILE A 156 2.44 1.30 14.29
N THR A 157 3.67 1.75 14.04
CA THR A 157 3.89 3.07 13.45
C THR A 157 3.24 3.15 12.09
N SER A 158 2.41 4.16 11.88
CA SER A 158 1.58 4.26 10.68
C SER A 158 1.71 5.66 10.07
N ALA A 159 1.67 5.76 8.75
CA ALA A 159 1.87 6.98 7.99
C ALA A 159 0.66 7.24 7.09
N HIS A 160 -0.08 8.30 7.41
CA HIS A 160 -1.25 8.71 6.64
C HIS A 160 -0.83 9.43 5.36
N VAL A 161 -1.21 8.89 4.21
CA VAL A 161 -0.96 9.48 2.88
C VAL A 161 -2.19 10.30 2.46
N PRO A 162 -2.15 11.64 2.50
CA PRO A 162 -3.32 12.48 2.22
C PRO A 162 -3.55 12.60 0.70
N TYR A 163 -3.90 11.48 0.05
CA TYR A 163 -4.14 11.40 -1.39
C TYR A 163 -5.46 10.70 -1.70
N GLY A 164 -6.04 11.04 -2.85
CA GLY A 164 -7.25 10.44 -3.38
C GLY A 164 -8.54 11.01 -2.81
N VAL A 165 -9.67 10.59 -3.40
CA VAL A 165 -11.03 11.12 -3.10
C VAL A 165 -11.44 11.11 -1.64
N LYS A 166 -10.87 10.21 -0.82
CA LYS A 166 -11.18 10.13 0.62
C LYS A 166 -10.57 11.25 1.44
N ASN A 167 -9.61 11.99 0.87
CA ASN A 167 -8.86 13.05 1.50
C ASN A 167 -9.18 14.45 0.94
N GLU A 168 -10.13 14.56 0.02
CA GLU A 168 -10.59 15.85 -0.49
C GLU A 168 -11.34 16.63 0.61
N VAL A 169 -10.94 17.89 0.82
CA VAL A 169 -11.64 18.79 1.75
C VAL A 169 -12.99 19.15 1.12
N LYS A 170 -14.08 18.76 1.78
CA LYS A 170 -15.44 19.18 1.40
C LYS A 170 -15.69 20.66 1.66
#